data_AF-A0A6P8HBW0-F1
#
_entry.id   AF-A0A6P8HBW0-F1
#
_cell.length_a   1.000
_cell.length_b   1.000
_cell.length_c   1.000
_cell.angle_alpha   90.00
_cell.angle_beta   90.00
_cell.angle_gamma   90.00
#
_symmetry.space_group_name_H-M   'P 1'
#
loop_
_entity.id
_entity.type
_entity.pdbx_description
1 polymer ?
#
loop_
_entity_poly.entity_id
_entity_poly.type
_entity_poly.pdbx_seq_one_letter_code
_entity_poly.pdbx_strand_id
1 'polypeptide(L)'
;ETSDFFNQFEVVSGPDLCEFMIKKLDKKKEKQLAIEHRAALQEQLRQEDEPAMALHLVTVLLFQHFTSVPIHAPGRCVPQIISFLASHLTPEQQETLTRYQSLVVKRLTGGPVTDESEPGEEEACEKSAGALLEEKLQEIKNMALNIKKSNNKEEK
;
A
#
# COMPACT_ATOMS: atom_id res chain seq x y z
N GLU A 1 -6.82 -26.19 -12.52
CA GLU A 1 -7.18 -25.37 -11.32
C GLU A 1 -7.65 -23.96 -11.68
N THR A 2 -6.79 -23.00 -12.05
CA THR A 2 -7.26 -21.63 -12.39
C THR A 2 -8.09 -21.56 -13.68
N SER A 3 -7.71 -22.33 -14.70
CA SER A 3 -8.48 -22.43 -15.96
C SER A 3 -9.90 -22.96 -15.74
N ASP A 4 -10.04 -24.01 -14.92
CA ASP A 4 -11.35 -24.60 -14.63
C ASP A 4 -12.25 -23.63 -13.87
N PHE A 5 -11.68 -22.87 -12.92
CA PHE A 5 -12.42 -21.82 -12.21
C PHE A 5 -12.98 -20.76 -13.16
N PHE A 6 -12.17 -20.23 -14.09
CA PHE A 6 -12.66 -19.22 -15.04
C PHE A 6 -13.73 -19.76 -15.98
N ASN A 7 -13.60 -21.01 -16.43
CA ASN A 7 -14.61 -21.67 -17.24
C ASN A 7 -15.92 -21.83 -16.46
N GLN A 8 -15.87 -22.30 -15.21
CA GLN A 8 -17.05 -22.41 -14.35
C GLN A 8 -17.69 -21.05 -14.07
N PHE A 9 -16.86 -20.02 -13.85
CA PHE A 9 -17.30 -18.67 -13.59
C PHE A 9 -18.02 -18.05 -14.80
N GLU A 10 -17.53 -18.25 -16.02
CA GLU A 10 -18.22 -17.79 -17.24
C GLU A 10 -19.59 -18.47 -17.40
N VAL A 11 -19.68 -19.78 -17.12
CA VAL A 11 -20.97 -20.50 -17.15
C VAL A 11 -21.95 -19.93 -16.13
N VAL A 12 -21.52 -19.72 -14.88
CA VAL A 12 -22.40 -19.20 -13.81
C VAL A 12 -22.78 -17.73 -14.02
N SER A 13 -21.85 -16.90 -14.47
CA SER A 13 -22.13 -15.49 -14.77
C SER A 13 -22.96 -15.29 -16.03
N GLY A 14 -23.02 -16.29 -16.92
CA GLY A 14 -23.75 -16.24 -18.17
C GLY A 14 -25.26 -16.01 -18.04
N PRO A 15 -25.93 -15.76 -19.18
CA PRO A 15 -27.35 -15.43 -19.27
C PRO A 15 -28.28 -16.55 -18.78
N ASP A 16 -27.80 -17.80 -18.74
CA ASP A 16 -28.63 -18.95 -18.35
C ASP A 16 -28.79 -19.10 -16.83
N LEU A 17 -27.94 -18.42 -16.04
CA LEU A 17 -27.90 -18.60 -14.57
C LEU A 17 -28.03 -17.26 -13.82
N CYS A 18 -26.98 -16.43 -13.84
CA CYS A 18 -26.98 -15.17 -13.06
C CYS A 18 -27.19 -13.91 -13.92
N GLU A 19 -27.18 -14.04 -15.25
CA GLU A 19 -27.36 -12.92 -16.20
C GLU A 19 -26.37 -11.76 -16.01
N PHE A 20 -25.19 -12.04 -15.44
CA PHE A 20 -24.11 -11.07 -15.35
C PHE A 20 -23.40 -10.97 -16.69
N MET A 21 -23.67 -9.90 -17.46
CA MET A 21 -22.82 -9.54 -18.60
C MET A 21 -21.47 -8.99 -18.11
N ILE A 22 -20.56 -9.88 -17.73
CA ILE A 22 -19.17 -9.53 -17.37
C ILE A 22 -18.38 -9.30 -18.65
N LYS A 23 -18.54 -8.11 -19.24
CA LYS A 23 -17.74 -7.68 -20.39
C LYS A 23 -16.39 -7.18 -19.89
N LYS A 24 -15.31 -7.65 -20.50
CA LYS A 24 -14.00 -7.01 -20.35
C LYS A 24 -14.15 -5.54 -20.73
N LEU A 25 -13.72 -4.68 -19.81
CA LEU A 25 -13.81 -3.25 -20.01
C LEU A 25 -12.83 -2.85 -21.13
N ASP A 26 -13.17 -1.85 -21.94
CA ASP A 26 -12.24 -1.44 -22.97
C ASP A 26 -11.00 -0.79 -22.34
N LYS A 27 -9.84 -0.96 -22.97
CA LYS A 27 -8.55 -0.49 -22.44
C LYS A 27 -8.55 1.00 -22.07
N LYS A 28 -9.32 1.84 -22.78
CA LYS A 28 -9.42 3.28 -22.50
C LYS A 28 -10.20 3.52 -21.20
N LYS A 29 -11.31 2.81 -21.00
CA LYS A 29 -12.08 2.86 -19.75
C LYS A 29 -11.32 2.28 -18.57
N GLU A 30 -10.59 1.17 -18.74
CA GLU A 30 -9.72 0.62 -17.67
C GLU A 30 -8.66 1.65 -17.24
N LYS A 31 -7.99 2.27 -18.22
CA LYS A 31 -7.01 3.32 -17.97
C LYS A 31 -7.64 4.52 -17.26
N GLN A 32 -8.83 4.95 -17.70
CA GLN A 32 -9.55 6.06 -17.08
C GLN A 32 -9.88 5.76 -15.62
N LEU A 33 -10.44 4.57 -15.35
CA LEU A 33 -10.76 4.11 -13.99
C LEU A 33 -9.51 4.06 -13.10
N ALA A 34 -8.38 3.59 -13.63
CA ALA A 34 -7.12 3.57 -12.88
C ALA A 34 -6.63 4.99 -12.52
N ILE A 35 -6.79 5.96 -13.43
CA ILE A 35 -6.44 7.37 -13.18
C ILE A 35 -7.37 7.97 -12.12
N GLU A 36 -8.66 7.76 -12.24
CA GLU A 36 -9.67 8.24 -11.28
C GLU A 36 -9.45 7.63 -9.89
N HIS A 37 -9.23 6.33 -9.83
CA HIS A 37 -8.90 5.63 -8.59
C HIS A 37 -7.63 6.21 -7.93
N ARG A 38 -6.59 6.45 -8.72
CA ARG A 38 -5.36 7.05 -8.21
C ARG A 38 -5.61 8.46 -7.67
N ALA A 39 -6.39 9.28 -8.37
CA ALA A 39 -6.72 10.63 -7.93
C ALA A 39 -7.55 10.60 -6.63
N ALA A 40 -8.50 9.67 -6.51
CA ALA A 40 -9.30 9.49 -5.30
C ALA A 40 -8.42 9.05 -4.11
N LEU A 41 -7.50 8.10 -4.29
CA LEU A 41 -6.56 7.69 -3.25
C LEU A 41 -5.64 8.83 -2.82
N GLN A 42 -5.16 9.66 -3.76
CA GLN A 42 -4.35 10.82 -3.44
C GLN A 42 -5.12 11.85 -2.61
N GLU A 43 -6.40 12.05 -2.91
CA GLU A 43 -7.25 12.96 -2.13
C GLU A 43 -7.53 12.42 -0.72
N GLN A 44 -7.88 11.13 -0.61
CA GLN A 44 -8.04 10.46 0.69
C GLN A 44 -6.78 10.58 1.53
N LEU A 45 -5.60 10.32 0.94
CA LEU A 45 -4.33 10.40 1.66
C LEU A 45 -4.00 11.82 2.15
N ARG A 46 -4.41 12.87 1.43
CA ARG A 46 -4.22 14.26 1.86
C ARG A 46 -5.00 14.55 3.14
N GLN A 47 -6.23 14.06 3.22
CA GLN A 47 -7.17 14.31 4.32
C GLN A 47 -7.02 13.34 5.50
N GLU A 48 -6.24 12.26 5.35
CA GLU A 48 -6.17 11.19 6.35
C GLU A 48 -5.21 11.49 7.50
N ASP A 49 -5.71 11.66 8.72
CA ASP A 49 -4.87 11.93 9.90
C ASP A 49 -4.57 10.67 10.72
N GLU A 50 -5.28 9.56 10.48
CA GLU A 50 -5.06 8.32 11.21
C GLU A 50 -3.82 7.59 10.68
N PRO A 51 -2.80 7.32 11.54
CA PRO A 51 -1.52 6.74 11.09
C PRO A 51 -1.62 5.40 10.37
N ALA A 52 -2.48 4.48 10.83
CA ALA A 52 -2.58 3.15 10.23
C ALA A 52 -3.24 3.21 8.84
N MET A 53 -4.27 4.03 8.69
CA MET A 53 -4.97 4.28 7.44
C MET A 53 -4.08 5.02 6.45
N ALA A 54 -3.34 6.04 6.90
CA ALA A 54 -2.39 6.74 6.05
C ALA A 54 -1.31 5.79 5.51
N LEU A 55 -0.74 4.91 6.35
CA LEU A 55 0.21 3.89 5.89
C LEU A 55 -0.43 2.93 4.87
N HIS A 56 -1.67 2.51 5.11
CA HIS A 56 -2.40 1.67 4.17
C HIS A 56 -2.58 2.35 2.80
N LEU A 57 -3.08 3.59 2.78
CA LEU A 57 -3.28 4.39 1.57
C LEU A 57 -1.97 4.64 0.82
N VAL A 58 -0.89 4.99 1.53
CA VAL A 58 0.46 5.12 0.98
C VAL A 58 0.88 3.83 0.27
N THR A 59 0.72 2.70 0.94
CA THR A 59 1.15 1.39 0.44
C THR A 59 0.39 0.99 -0.84
N VAL A 60 -0.93 1.18 -0.86
CA VAL A 60 -1.77 0.91 -2.04
C VAL A 60 -1.44 1.86 -3.19
N LEU A 61 -1.23 3.15 -2.90
CA LEU A 61 -0.90 4.16 -3.90
C LEU A 61 0.47 3.90 -4.55
N LEU A 62 1.47 3.52 -3.75
CA LEU A 62 2.80 3.14 -4.22
C LEU A 62 2.74 1.88 -5.08
N PHE A 63 2.00 0.86 -4.65
CA PHE A 63 1.80 -0.34 -5.47
C PHE A 63 1.18 0.00 -6.82
N GLN A 64 0.10 0.79 -6.84
CA GLN A 64 -0.55 1.21 -8.07
C GLN A 64 0.39 2.05 -8.96
N HIS A 65 1.26 2.85 -8.36
CA HIS A 65 2.24 3.65 -9.11
C HIS A 65 3.22 2.79 -9.92
N PHE A 66 3.81 1.76 -9.29
CA PHE A 66 4.83 0.93 -9.93
C PHE A 66 4.23 -0.13 -10.86
N THR A 67 3.15 -0.77 -10.46
CA THR A 67 2.51 -1.85 -11.24
C THR A 67 1.53 -1.34 -12.29
N SER A 68 1.03 -0.11 -12.15
CA SER A 68 -0.09 0.43 -12.95
C SER A 68 -1.40 -0.35 -12.78
N VAL A 69 -1.50 -1.19 -11.76
CA VAL A 69 -2.68 -2.00 -11.45
C VAL A 69 -3.26 -1.54 -10.11
N PRO A 70 -4.53 -1.12 -10.05
CA PRO A 70 -5.17 -0.81 -8.78
C PRO A 70 -5.39 -2.11 -7.98
N ILE A 71 -5.19 -2.04 -6.66
CA ILE A 71 -5.43 -3.17 -5.77
C ILE A 71 -6.31 -2.73 -4.60
N HIS A 72 -7.10 -3.67 -4.11
CA HIS A 72 -7.79 -3.54 -2.84
C HIS A 72 -7.23 -4.59 -1.90
N ALA A 73 -6.53 -4.16 -0.86
CA ALA A 73 -5.82 -5.05 0.06
C ALA A 73 -6.28 -4.79 1.50
N PRO A 74 -6.41 -5.82 2.35
CA PRO A 74 -6.66 -5.60 3.77
C PRO A 74 -5.39 -5.07 4.46
N GLY A 75 -5.52 -4.32 5.55
CA GLY A 75 -4.39 -3.72 6.28
C GLY A 75 -3.31 -4.73 6.71
N ARG A 76 -3.68 -5.98 6.99
CA ARG A 76 -2.74 -7.08 7.29
C ARG A 76 -1.76 -7.42 6.16
N CYS A 77 -2.07 -7.04 4.92
CA CYS A 77 -1.20 -7.26 3.76
C CYS A 77 -0.18 -6.12 3.57
N VAL A 78 -0.26 -5.03 4.34
CA VAL A 78 0.68 -3.91 4.24
C VAL A 78 2.14 -4.34 4.33
N PRO A 79 2.58 -5.20 5.28
CA PRO A 79 3.99 -5.63 5.34
C PRO A 79 4.45 -6.38 4.10
N GLN A 80 3.58 -7.21 3.51
CA GLN A 80 3.87 -7.95 2.29
C GLN A 80 4.03 -7.01 1.09
N ILE A 81 3.18 -5.99 1.01
CA ILE A 81 3.26 -4.99 -0.07
C ILE A 81 4.52 -4.12 0.11
N ILE A 82 4.87 -3.71 1.33
CA ILE A 82 6.12 -2.98 1.62
C ILE A 82 7.34 -3.82 1.23
N SER A 83 7.33 -5.12 1.51
CA SER A 83 8.40 -6.03 1.07
C SER A 83 8.49 -6.13 -0.46
N PHE A 84 7.36 -6.19 -1.16
CA PHE A 84 7.32 -6.14 -2.62
C PHE A 84 7.87 -4.82 -3.18
N LEU A 85 7.56 -3.69 -2.54
CA LEU A 85 8.00 -2.36 -2.96
C LEU A 85 9.51 -2.11 -2.78
N ALA A 86 10.22 -2.94 -2.01
CA ALA A 86 11.65 -2.78 -1.76
C ALA A 86 12.50 -2.77 -3.04
N SER A 87 12.09 -3.49 -4.09
CA SER A 87 12.77 -3.50 -5.39
C SER A 87 12.50 -2.26 -6.25
N HIS A 88 11.50 -1.46 -5.89
CA HIS A 88 11.04 -0.29 -6.63
C HIS A 88 11.43 1.04 -5.94
N LEU A 89 11.70 1.00 -4.64
CA LEU A 89 12.00 2.15 -3.80
C LEU A 89 13.51 2.30 -3.57
N THR A 90 13.93 3.52 -3.21
CA THR A 90 15.30 3.72 -2.69
C THR A 90 15.44 3.08 -1.30
N PRO A 91 16.67 2.74 -0.86
CA PRO A 91 16.89 2.19 0.48
C PRO A 91 16.32 3.08 1.59
N GLU A 92 16.48 4.40 1.46
CA GLU A 92 15.94 5.41 2.38
C GLU A 92 14.41 5.37 2.44
N GLN A 93 13.73 5.30 1.29
CA GLN A 93 12.27 5.20 1.22
C GLN A 93 11.76 3.91 1.86
N GLN A 94 12.45 2.79 1.61
CA GLN A 94 12.11 1.49 2.17
C GLN A 94 12.28 1.48 3.70
N GLU A 95 13.35 2.07 4.21
CA GLU A 95 13.61 2.20 5.63
C GLU A 95 12.52 3.05 6.31
N THR A 96 12.17 4.21 5.73
CA THR A 96 11.12 5.08 6.26
C THR A 96 9.77 4.35 6.35
N LEU A 97 9.36 3.60 5.32
CA LEU A 97 8.11 2.82 5.36
C LEU A 97 8.15 1.70 6.41
N THR A 98 9.26 0.96 6.48
CA THR A 98 9.43 -0.15 7.44
C THR A 98 9.40 0.37 8.87
N ARG A 99 10.09 1.48 9.14
CA ARG A 99 10.10 2.12 10.46
C ARG A 99 8.71 2.64 10.84
N TYR A 100 7.99 3.26 9.90
CA TYR A 100 6.62 3.72 10.14
C TYR A 100 5.67 2.55 10.42
N GLN A 101 5.79 1.45 9.67
CA GLN A 101 5.04 0.22 9.91
C GLN A 101 5.26 -0.32 11.32
N SER A 102 6.51 -0.41 11.79
CA SER A 102 6.83 -0.87 13.14
C SER A 102 6.18 0.00 14.22
N LEU A 103 6.17 1.33 14.02
CA LEU A 103 5.51 2.26 14.94
C LEU A 103 3.99 2.08 14.94
N VAL A 104 3.37 1.90 13.77
CA VAL A 104 1.92 1.64 13.66
C VAL A 104 1.55 0.34 14.38
N VAL A 105 2.32 -0.73 14.16
CA VAL A 105 2.10 -2.02 14.85
C VAL A 105 2.23 -1.83 16.36
N LYS A 106 3.27 -1.13 16.84
CA LYS A 106 3.47 -0.81 18.26
C LYS A 106 2.26 -0.09 18.87
N ARG A 107 1.70 0.90 18.15
CA ARG A 107 0.48 1.62 18.58
C ARG A 107 -0.75 0.71 18.64
N LEU A 108 -0.90 -0.21 17.70
CA LEU A 108 -2.06 -1.11 17.61
C LEU A 108 -2.00 -2.27 18.61
N THR A 109 -0.80 -2.79 18.92
CA THR A 109 -0.62 -3.96 19.79
C THR A 109 -0.27 -3.60 21.23
N GLY A 110 0.15 -2.35 21.50
CA GLY A 110 0.58 -1.90 22.83
C GLY A 110 1.85 -2.59 23.36
N GLY A 111 2.60 -3.29 22.50
CA GLY A 111 3.74 -4.13 22.90
C GLY A 111 5.11 -3.42 22.90
N PRO A 112 6.11 -3.96 23.62
CA PRO A 112 7.51 -3.51 23.55
C PRO A 112 8.17 -3.91 22.22
N VAL A 113 9.20 -3.16 21.84
CA VAL A 113 9.93 -3.32 20.56
C VAL A 113 10.81 -4.57 20.64
N THR A 114 10.61 -5.55 19.76
CA THR A 114 11.66 -6.51 19.41
C THR A 114 12.51 -5.90 18.30
N ASP A 115 13.54 -5.18 18.69
CA ASP A 115 14.70 -4.91 17.84
C ASP A 115 15.76 -5.92 18.28
N GLU A 116 16.15 -6.86 17.41
CA GLU A 116 17.27 -7.77 17.69
C GLU A 116 18.64 -7.08 17.46
N SER A 117 18.67 -5.76 17.57
CA SER A 117 19.88 -4.96 17.39
C SER A 117 20.07 -4.07 18.63
N GLU A 118 21.01 -4.51 19.48
CA GLU A 118 21.69 -3.78 20.56
C GLU A 118 21.11 -3.85 22.00
N PRO A 119 21.89 -4.37 22.97
CA PRO A 119 21.61 -4.25 24.39
C PRO A 119 22.24 -2.97 24.94
N GLY A 120 21.43 -1.97 25.28
CA GLY A 120 21.93 -0.82 26.03
C GLY A 120 21.00 0.38 26.05
N GLU A 121 20.74 0.85 27.27
CA GLU A 121 20.32 2.21 27.60
C GLU A 121 18.80 2.50 27.54
N GLU A 122 18.17 2.14 28.67
CA GLU A 122 17.02 2.85 29.21
C GLU A 122 17.39 4.34 29.44
N GLU A 123 16.41 5.22 29.16
CA GLU A 123 16.38 6.66 29.47
C GLU A 123 16.97 7.66 28.45
N ALA A 124 16.20 7.99 27.40
CA ALA A 124 16.15 9.36 26.87
C ALA A 124 14.89 9.62 26.00
N CYS A 125 13.98 10.45 26.52
CA CYS A 125 12.87 11.10 25.80
C CYS A 125 11.80 10.15 25.20
N GLU A 126 10.87 9.70 26.04
CA GLU A 126 9.60 9.08 25.60
C GLU A 126 8.70 10.11 24.88
N LYS A 127 9.04 10.47 23.64
CA LYS A 127 7.97 10.82 22.71
C LYS A 127 7.13 9.56 22.58
N SER A 128 5.87 9.59 23.06
CA SER A 128 4.96 8.46 22.90
C SER A 128 4.99 8.03 21.42
N ALA A 129 4.90 6.72 21.15
CA ALA A 129 4.90 6.22 19.77
C ALA A 129 3.87 6.96 18.88
N GLY A 130 2.80 7.51 19.48
CA GLY A 130 1.84 8.39 18.82
C GLY A 130 2.43 9.71 18.34
N ALA A 131 3.21 10.43 19.16
CA ALA A 131 3.81 11.71 18.77
C ALA A 131 4.82 11.55 17.61
N LEU A 132 5.60 10.46 17.61
CA LEU A 132 6.51 10.13 16.50
C LEU A 132 5.76 9.75 15.22
N LEU A 133 4.62 9.06 15.34
CA LEU A 133 3.76 8.71 14.19
C LEU A 133 3.14 9.96 13.55
N GLU A 134 2.72 10.93 14.35
CA GLU A 134 2.18 12.21 13.87
C GLU A 134 3.27 13.03 13.17
N GLU A 135 4.49 13.09 13.72
CA GLU A 135 5.63 13.77 13.12
C GLU A 135 6.00 13.15 11.75
N LYS A 136 6.06 11.82 11.69
CA LYS A 136 6.43 11.09 10.47
C LYS A 136 5.29 10.93 9.45
N LEU A 137 4.06 11.28 9.82
CA LEU A 137 2.90 11.15 8.94
C LEU A 137 3.08 11.95 7.64
N GLN A 138 3.57 13.19 7.76
CA GLN A 138 3.79 14.04 6.58
C GLN A 138 4.92 13.53 5.69
N GLU A 139 5.93 12.89 6.27
CA GLU A 139 7.05 12.29 5.54
C GLU A 139 6.55 11.19 4.57
N ILE A 140 5.77 10.24 5.07
CA ILE A 140 5.23 9.14 4.25
C ILE A 140 4.19 9.62 3.24
N LYS A 141 3.36 10.62 3.61
CA LYS A 141 2.39 11.24 2.68
C LYS A 141 3.12 11.89 1.52
N ASN A 142 4.13 12.72 1.81
CA ASN A 142 4.90 13.41 0.79
C ASN A 142 5.67 12.45 -0.11
N MET A 143 6.19 11.36 0.45
CA MET A 143 6.82 10.30 -0.33
C MET A 143 5.87 9.74 -1.38
N ALA A 144 4.65 9.34 -1.00
CA ALA A 144 3.70 8.71 -1.92
C ALA A 144 3.09 9.71 -2.93
N LEU A 145 2.83 10.95 -2.51
CA LEU A 145 2.24 11.99 -3.36
C LEU A 145 3.22 12.50 -4.42
N ASN A 146 4.52 12.57 -4.10
CA ASN A 146 5.55 13.13 -4.98
C ASN A 146 6.38 12.08 -5.72
N ILE A 147 6.06 10.80 -5.57
CA ILE A 147 6.86 9.74 -6.20
C ILE A 147 6.82 9.89 -7.72
N LYS A 148 8.01 10.10 -8.29
CA LYS A 148 8.23 10.08 -9.74
C LYS A 148 8.67 8.69 -10.11
N LYS A 149 8.10 8.16 -11.19
CA LYS A 149 8.48 6.85 -11.72
C LYS A 149 9.95 6.91 -12.13
N SER A 150 10.83 6.31 -11.34
CA SER A 150 12.19 6.00 -11.75
C SER A 150 12.08 4.99 -12.88
N ASN A 151 12.24 5.46 -14.12
CA ASN A 151 12.28 4.58 -15.29
C ASN A 151 13.58 3.76 -15.25
N ASN A 152 13.70 2.80 -14.33
CA ASN A 152 14.61 1.68 -14.54
C ASN A 152 13.87 0.68 -15.44
N LYS A 153 13.86 0.99 -16.74
CA LYS A 153 13.78 -0.04 -17.76
C LYS A 153 15.08 -0.83 -17.68
N GLU A 154 15.12 -1.86 -16.85
CA GLU A 154 16.02 -2.97 -17.14
C GLU A 154 15.36 -3.76 -18.26
N GLU A 155 15.79 -3.46 -19.48
CA GLU A 155 15.64 -4.35 -20.62
C GLU A 155 16.34 -5.67 -20.29
N LYS A 156 15.59 -6.76 -20.23
CA LYS A 156 16.08 -8.10 -20.52
C LYS A 156 15.04 -8.89 -21.27
#